data_AF-A0A7Z0B111-F1
#
_entry.id   AF-A0A7Z0B111-F1
#
_cell.length_a   1.000
_cell.length_b   1.000
_cell.length_c   1.000
_cell.angle_alpha   90.00
_cell.angle_beta   90.00
_cell.angle_gamma   90.00
#
_symmetry.space_group_name_H-M   'P 1'
#
loop_
_entity.id
_entity.type
_entity.pdbx_description
1 polymer ?
#
loop_
_entity_poly.entity_id
_entity_poly.type
_entity_poly.pdbx_seq_one_letter_code
_entity_poly.pdbx_strand_id
1 'polypeptide(L)'
;MNTWVTPNHLTTLRLLIGLAGALCLAHGGFAWANAGAFLIVLSNFVDHTDGELARIGGKSSRIGHFYDLACDAAVTVMLFIGMGMGVGAAHIGSLKVEPGWLGALAGVAVALIFFLRMRIEEMAGKAGTKQASVGGFETEDVLYLLPIVTLTSVVMPFVVVASIGAPLFAAWVVVDYGRASRRAAVAVAVAPVVTASASETRQMWASE
;
A
#
# COMPACT_ATOMS: atom_id res chain seq x y z
N MET A 1 5.74 -0.20 29.47
CA MET A 1 4.72 -1.03 30.16
C MET A 1 4.57 -2.34 29.40
N ASN A 2 4.58 -3.46 30.10
CA ASN A 2 4.51 -4.82 29.55
C ASN A 2 3.06 -5.11 29.13
N THR A 3 2.79 -5.06 27.83
CA THR A 3 1.65 -5.78 27.25
C THR A 3 2.23 -6.89 26.39
N TRP A 4 1.76 -8.12 26.61
CA TRP A 4 2.10 -9.36 25.90
C TRP A 4 1.47 -9.44 24.50
N VAL A 5 1.18 -8.30 23.88
CA VAL A 5 0.74 -8.25 22.49
C VAL A 5 2.01 -8.17 21.65
N THR A 6 2.44 -9.32 21.14
CA THR A 6 3.44 -9.37 20.07
C THR A 6 2.88 -8.62 18.87
N PRO A 7 3.69 -7.82 18.14
CA PRO A 7 3.26 -7.07 16.95
C PRO A 7 2.44 -7.92 15.96
N ASN A 8 2.77 -9.20 15.86
CA ASN A 8 2.08 -10.17 15.00
C ASN A 8 0.61 -10.41 15.37
N HIS A 9 0.19 -10.28 16.64
CA HIS A 9 -1.22 -10.47 17.02
C HIS A 9 -2.12 -9.34 16.50
N LEU A 10 -1.61 -8.11 16.46
CA LEU A 10 -2.34 -6.95 15.93
C LEU A 10 -2.46 -7.06 14.41
N THR A 11 -1.36 -7.33 13.71
CA THR A 11 -1.39 -7.61 12.28
C THR A 11 -2.34 -8.77 11.94
N THR A 12 -2.37 -9.82 12.77
CA THR A 12 -3.29 -10.95 12.57
C THR A 12 -4.75 -10.52 12.80
N LEU A 13 -5.04 -9.73 13.83
CA LEU A 13 -6.38 -9.20 14.08
C LEU A 13 -6.84 -8.32 12.91
N ARG A 14 -5.99 -7.40 12.44
CA ARG A 14 -6.23 -6.55 11.28
C ARG A 14 -6.53 -7.39 10.03
N LEU A 15 -5.71 -8.41 9.78
CA LEU A 15 -5.90 -9.36 8.68
C LEU A 15 -7.25 -10.08 8.78
N LEU A 16 -7.64 -10.54 9.97
CA LEU A 16 -8.92 -11.23 10.18
C LEU A 16 -10.11 -10.30 9.93
N ILE A 17 -10.07 -9.07 10.42
CA ILE A 17 -11.12 -8.07 10.18
C ILE A 17 -11.18 -7.72 8.68
N GLY A 18 -10.02 -7.52 8.05
CA GLY A 18 -9.91 -7.21 6.63
C GLY A 18 -10.44 -8.35 5.75
N LEU A 19 -10.10 -9.59 6.06
CA LEU A 19 -10.60 -10.78 5.39
C LEU A 19 -12.12 -10.92 5.55
N ALA A 20 -12.64 -10.73 6.76
CA ALA A 20 -14.08 -10.74 7.00
C ALA A 20 -14.80 -9.67 6.17
N GLY A 21 -14.23 -8.45 6.10
CA GLY A 21 -14.75 -7.37 5.26
C GLY A 21 -14.76 -7.73 3.77
N ALA A 22 -13.66 -8.29 3.26
CA ALA A 22 -13.56 -8.74 1.88
C ALA A 22 -14.55 -9.86 1.54
N LEU A 23 -14.77 -10.82 2.45
CA LEU A 23 -15.76 -11.89 2.27
C LEU A 23 -17.19 -11.34 2.28
N CYS A 24 -17.51 -10.37 3.15
CA CYS A 24 -18.79 -9.68 3.13
C CYS A 24 -19.02 -8.92 1.81
N LEU A 25 -17.98 -8.25 1.29
CA LEU A 25 -18.03 -7.61 -0.02
C LEU A 25 -18.26 -8.64 -1.13
N ALA A 26 -17.57 -9.79 -1.09
CA ALA A 26 -17.71 -10.88 -2.06
C ALA A 26 -19.09 -11.51 -2.08
N HIS A 27 -19.77 -11.59 -0.92
CA HIS A 27 -21.13 -12.10 -0.82
C HIS A 27 -22.13 -11.25 -1.62
N GLY A 28 -21.86 -9.94 -1.72
CA GLY A 28 -22.71 -9.01 -2.45
C GLY A 28 -24.02 -8.68 -1.73
N GLY A 29 -24.78 -7.76 -2.34
CA GLY A 29 -26.01 -7.21 -1.75
C GLY A 29 -25.74 -6.04 -0.81
N PHE A 30 -26.73 -5.14 -0.69
CA PHE A 30 -26.55 -3.84 -0.04
C PHE A 30 -26.11 -3.93 1.43
N ALA A 31 -26.74 -4.80 2.23
CA ALA A 31 -26.40 -4.94 3.65
C ALA A 31 -24.98 -5.48 3.87
N TRP A 32 -24.61 -6.54 3.13
CA TRP A 32 -23.30 -7.17 3.23
C TRP A 32 -22.19 -6.29 2.66
N ALA A 33 -22.45 -5.55 1.58
CA ALA A 33 -21.49 -4.60 1.03
C ALA A 33 -21.16 -3.49 2.02
N ASN A 34 -22.18 -2.92 2.68
CA ASN A 34 -21.97 -1.88 3.69
C ASN A 34 -21.29 -2.43 4.95
N ALA A 35 -21.67 -3.62 5.42
CA ALA A 35 -20.98 -4.28 6.53
C ALA A 35 -19.51 -4.57 6.19
N GLY A 36 -19.24 -5.03 4.95
CA GLY A 36 -17.90 -5.27 4.46
C GLY A 36 -17.06 -4.00 4.40
N ALA A 37 -17.59 -2.92 3.81
CA ALA A 37 -16.91 -1.62 3.79
C ALA A 37 -16.61 -1.09 5.20
N PHE A 38 -17.55 -1.22 6.14
CA PHE A 38 -17.34 -0.84 7.53
C PHE A 38 -16.22 -1.65 8.19
N LEU A 39 -16.18 -2.97 7.99
CA LEU A 39 -15.12 -3.83 8.52
C LEU A 39 -13.74 -3.46 7.94
N ILE A 40 -13.65 -3.14 6.65
CA ILE A 40 -12.40 -2.67 6.05
C ILE A 40 -11.94 -1.35 6.68
N VAL A 41 -12.83 -0.38 6.82
CA VAL A 41 -12.50 0.90 7.46
C VAL A 41 -12.08 0.69 8.91
N LEU A 42 -12.74 -0.21 9.63
CA LEU A 42 -12.37 -0.57 10.99
C LEU A 42 -10.98 -1.22 11.05
N SER A 43 -10.66 -2.12 10.12
CA SER A 43 -9.34 -2.73 9.99
C SER A 43 -8.25 -1.67 9.78
N ASN A 44 -8.49 -0.72 8.87
CA ASN A 44 -7.60 0.41 8.61
C ASN A 44 -7.44 1.35 9.82
N PHE A 45 -8.52 1.60 10.55
CA PHE A 45 -8.49 2.45 11.74
C PHE A 45 -7.67 1.85 12.88
N VAL A 46 -7.82 0.53 13.10
CA VAL A 46 -7.01 -0.22 14.08
C VAL A 46 -5.52 -0.10 13.72
N ASP A 47 -5.20 -0.29 12.44
CA ASP A 47 -3.83 -0.16 11.96
C ASP A 47 -3.19 1.21 12.21
N HIS A 48 -3.92 2.28 11.85
CA HIS A 48 -3.43 3.64 12.02
C HIS A 48 -3.17 3.96 13.50
N THR A 49 -4.11 3.57 14.36
CA THR A 49 -3.99 3.76 15.81
C THR A 49 -2.77 3.02 16.37
N ASP A 50 -2.56 1.78 15.94
CA ASP A 50 -1.47 0.94 16.43
C ASP A 50 -0.10 1.35 15.87
N GLY A 51 -0.05 1.84 14.63
CA GLY A 51 1.17 2.40 14.02
C GLY A 51 1.69 3.62 14.78
N GLU A 52 0.79 4.49 15.24
CA GLU A 52 1.14 5.62 16.11
C GLU A 52 1.69 5.15 17.47
N LEU A 53 1.05 4.14 18.08
CA LEU A 53 1.49 3.52 19.34
C LEU A 53 2.86 2.83 19.21
N ALA A 54 3.12 2.13 18.11
CA ALA A 54 4.39 1.45 17.85
C ALA A 54 5.56 2.43 17.67
N ARG A 55 5.32 3.61 17.08
CA ARG A 55 6.30 4.70 16.96
C ARG A 55 6.78 5.20 18.31
N ILE A 56 5.91 5.20 19.32
CA ILE A 56 6.26 5.59 20.70
C ILE A 56 6.98 4.43 21.42
N GLY A 57 6.70 3.19 21.06
CA GLY A 57 7.25 1.97 21.69
C GLY A 57 8.64 1.53 21.22
N GLY A 58 9.14 2.04 20.08
CA GLY A 58 10.53 1.83 19.62
C GLY A 58 10.92 0.38 19.25
N LYS A 59 9.96 -0.53 19.16
CA LYS A 59 10.19 -1.97 18.88
C LYS A 59 9.70 -2.35 17.49
N SER A 60 10.49 -2.01 16.46
CA SER A 60 10.25 -2.52 15.09
C SER A 60 11.25 -3.64 14.77
N SER A 61 10.74 -4.81 14.38
CA SER A 61 11.54 -5.94 13.88
C SER A 61 11.38 -6.04 12.36
N ARG A 62 12.48 -6.30 11.65
CA ARG A 62 12.50 -6.44 10.18
C ARG A 62 11.53 -7.52 9.68
N ILE A 63 11.36 -8.61 10.44
CA ILE A 63 10.44 -9.71 10.10
C ILE A 63 8.99 -9.27 10.30
N GLY A 64 8.70 -8.55 11.39
CA GLY A 64 7.34 -8.03 11.66
C GLY A 64 6.89 -7.03 10.61
N HIS A 65 7.77 -6.13 10.18
CA HIS A 65 7.47 -5.15 9.15
C HIS A 65 7.14 -5.80 7.79
N PHE A 66 7.87 -6.85 7.40
CA PHE A 66 7.57 -7.57 6.16
C PHE A 66 6.24 -8.33 6.25
N TYR A 67 5.96 -8.96 7.38
CA TYR A 67 4.68 -9.67 7.60
C TYR A 67 3.50 -8.71 7.51
N ASP A 68 3.63 -7.54 8.13
CA ASP A 68 2.62 -6.49 8.13
C ASP A 68 2.30 -6.00 6.71
N LEU A 69 3.34 -5.71 5.92
CA LEU A 69 3.17 -5.33 4.51
C LEU A 69 2.52 -6.45 3.68
N ALA A 70 2.90 -7.71 3.91
CA ALA A 70 2.32 -8.84 3.19
C ALA A 70 0.83 -9.00 3.52
N CYS A 71 0.46 -8.82 4.78
CA CYS A 71 -0.93 -8.82 5.23
C CYS A 71 -1.73 -7.67 4.58
N ASP A 72 -1.17 -6.46 4.51
CA ASP A 72 -1.82 -5.32 3.84
C ASP A 72 -2.07 -5.56 2.37
N ALA A 73 -1.05 -6.04 1.67
CA ALA A 73 -1.17 -6.38 0.26
C ALA A 73 -2.26 -7.44 0.06
N ALA A 74 -2.30 -8.47 0.92
CA ALA A 74 -3.30 -9.53 0.84
C ALA A 74 -4.72 -9.00 1.07
N VAL A 75 -4.94 -8.20 2.14
CA VAL A 75 -6.26 -7.60 2.43
C VAL A 75 -6.70 -6.70 1.28
N THR A 76 -5.80 -5.87 0.75
CA THR A 76 -6.11 -4.97 -0.37
C THR A 76 -6.50 -5.73 -1.63
N VAL A 77 -5.78 -6.81 -1.97
CA VAL A 77 -6.12 -7.66 -3.13
C VAL A 77 -7.49 -8.33 -2.91
N MET A 78 -7.70 -8.93 -1.74
CA MET A 78 -8.96 -9.59 -1.40
C MET A 78 -10.15 -8.62 -1.41
N LEU A 79 -9.95 -7.40 -0.95
CA LEU A 79 -10.94 -6.33 -0.98
C LEU A 79 -11.42 -6.01 -2.39
N PHE A 80 -10.51 -5.78 -3.34
CA PHE A 80 -10.89 -5.46 -4.71
C PHE A 80 -11.51 -6.66 -5.42
N ILE A 81 -11.01 -7.87 -5.17
CA ILE A 81 -11.62 -9.12 -5.66
C ILE A 81 -13.05 -9.25 -5.11
N GLY A 82 -13.24 -9.05 -3.80
CA GLY A 82 -14.53 -9.14 -3.14
C GLY A 82 -15.53 -8.13 -3.69
N MET A 83 -15.12 -6.87 -3.88
CA MET A 83 -15.97 -5.88 -4.56
C MET A 83 -16.33 -6.31 -5.99
N GLY A 84 -15.39 -6.83 -6.76
CA GLY A 84 -15.63 -7.30 -8.13
C GLY A 84 -16.60 -8.49 -8.18
N MET A 85 -16.49 -9.43 -7.24
CA MET A 85 -17.38 -10.59 -7.14
C MET A 85 -18.78 -10.20 -6.65
N GLY A 86 -18.88 -9.33 -5.64
CA GLY A 86 -20.15 -8.95 -5.00
C GLY A 86 -21.09 -8.12 -5.87
N VAL A 87 -20.56 -7.46 -6.90
CA VAL A 87 -21.35 -6.76 -7.92
C VAL A 87 -21.99 -7.74 -8.92
N GLY A 88 -21.49 -8.97 -9.01
CA GLY A 88 -21.93 -9.96 -9.99
C GLY A 88 -21.55 -9.57 -11.42
N ALA A 89 -21.77 -10.48 -12.39
CA ALA A 89 -21.50 -10.20 -13.79
C ALA A 89 -22.35 -9.02 -14.29
N ALA A 90 -21.69 -7.89 -14.57
CA ALA A 90 -22.33 -6.70 -15.10
C ALA A 90 -22.14 -6.64 -16.63
N HIS A 91 -23.20 -6.26 -17.33
CA HIS A 91 -23.14 -6.02 -18.76
C HIS A 91 -22.70 -4.58 -19.01
N ILE A 92 -21.51 -4.37 -19.58
CA ILE A 92 -21.12 -3.09 -20.17
C ILE A 92 -21.36 -3.22 -21.68
N GLY A 93 -22.54 -2.78 -22.13
CA GLY A 93 -22.98 -2.99 -23.51
C GLY A 93 -23.11 -4.48 -23.85
N SER A 94 -22.41 -4.95 -24.88
CA SER A 94 -22.44 -6.37 -25.32
C SER A 94 -21.34 -7.24 -24.68
N LEU A 95 -20.41 -6.65 -23.93
CA LEU A 95 -19.32 -7.38 -23.31
C LEU A 95 -19.77 -7.88 -21.94
N LYS A 96 -19.76 -9.21 -21.76
CA LYS A 96 -19.78 -9.82 -20.43
C LYS A 96 -18.42 -9.59 -19.79
N VAL A 97 -18.37 -8.66 -18.83
CA VAL A 97 -17.18 -8.44 -18.04
C VAL A 97 -17.41 -9.12 -16.70
N GLU A 98 -16.61 -10.13 -16.39
CA GLU A 98 -16.52 -10.71 -15.06
C GLU A 98 -15.77 -9.69 -14.18
N PRO A 99 -16.45 -8.92 -13.31
CA PRO A 99 -15.79 -7.80 -12.63
C PRO A 99 -14.81 -8.28 -11.55
N GLY A 100 -14.85 -9.57 -11.21
CA GLY A 100 -13.84 -10.22 -10.38
C GLY A 100 -12.42 -10.09 -10.94
N TRP A 101 -12.22 -10.22 -12.26
CA TRP A 101 -10.89 -10.07 -12.87
C TRP A 101 -10.41 -8.63 -12.89
N LEU A 102 -11.33 -7.67 -13.08
CA LEU A 102 -11.02 -6.24 -12.99
C LEU A 102 -10.63 -5.85 -11.56
N GLY A 103 -11.35 -6.38 -10.58
CA GLY A 103 -11.01 -6.27 -9.16
C GLY A 103 -9.65 -6.87 -8.85
N ALA A 104 -9.38 -8.10 -9.31
CA ALA A 104 -8.07 -8.74 -9.12
C ALA A 104 -6.93 -7.91 -9.73
N LEU A 105 -7.10 -7.40 -10.95
CA LEU A 105 -6.12 -6.55 -11.62
C LEU A 105 -5.86 -5.26 -10.82
N ALA A 106 -6.93 -4.59 -10.38
CA ALA A 106 -6.82 -3.38 -9.56
C ALA A 106 -6.10 -3.68 -8.24
N GLY A 107 -6.50 -4.73 -7.52
CA GLY A 107 -5.93 -5.13 -6.25
C GLY A 107 -4.44 -5.46 -6.35
N VAL A 108 -4.03 -6.23 -7.36
CA VAL A 108 -2.62 -6.57 -7.60
C VAL A 108 -1.81 -5.32 -7.96
N ALA A 109 -2.37 -4.42 -8.77
CA ALA A 109 -1.70 -3.17 -9.11
C ALA A 109 -1.49 -2.29 -7.87
N VAL A 110 -2.50 -2.15 -7.00
CA VAL A 110 -2.39 -1.39 -5.74
C VAL A 110 -1.35 -2.03 -4.81
N ALA A 111 -1.38 -3.35 -4.63
CA ALA A 111 -0.37 -4.05 -3.84
C ALA A 111 1.06 -3.83 -4.38
N LEU A 112 1.22 -3.85 -5.70
CA LEU A 112 2.51 -3.57 -6.35
C LEU A 112 2.97 -2.12 -6.11
N ILE A 113 2.05 -1.15 -6.16
CA ILE A 113 2.34 0.26 -5.87
C ILE A 113 2.90 0.42 -4.46
N PHE A 114 2.22 -0.14 -3.45
CA PHE A 114 2.66 -0.08 -2.06
C PHE A 114 4.02 -0.75 -1.88
N PHE A 115 4.19 -1.95 -2.45
CA PHE A 115 5.47 -2.66 -2.38
C PHE A 115 6.62 -1.84 -2.97
N LEU A 116 6.45 -1.30 -4.19
CA LEU A 116 7.50 -0.51 -4.83
C LEU A 116 7.78 0.79 -4.06
N ARG A 117 6.75 1.46 -3.55
CA ARG A 117 6.91 2.67 -2.73
C ARG A 117 7.74 2.41 -1.48
N MET A 118 7.42 1.34 -0.74
CA MET A 118 8.22 0.91 0.40
C MET A 118 9.68 0.67 0.01
N ARG A 119 9.93 -0.01 -1.12
CA ARG A 119 11.30 -0.26 -1.61
C ARG A 119 12.04 1.03 -1.97
N ILE A 120 11.36 2.03 -2.54
CA ILE A 120 11.97 3.33 -2.81
C ILE A 120 12.36 4.02 -1.49
N GLU A 121 11.52 3.94 -0.46
CA GLU A 121 11.81 4.51 0.86
C GLU A 121 13.01 3.83 1.54
N GLU A 122 13.09 2.49 1.47
CA GLU A 122 14.25 1.73 1.96
C GLU A 122 15.56 2.16 1.29
N MET A 123 15.53 2.45 -0.02
CA MET A 123 16.72 2.80 -0.80
C MET A 123 17.14 4.28 -0.69
N ALA A 124 16.17 5.20 -0.72
CA ALA A 124 16.43 6.65 -0.79
C ALA A 124 16.38 7.34 0.58
N GLY A 125 15.95 6.64 1.63
CA GLY A 125 15.66 7.20 2.95
C GLY A 125 14.41 8.08 2.95
N LYS A 126 13.91 8.42 4.14
CA LYS A 126 12.67 9.21 4.37
C LYS A 126 12.57 10.55 3.61
N ALA A 127 13.69 11.07 3.09
CA ALA A 127 13.71 12.30 2.31
C ALA A 127 13.32 12.11 0.81
N GLY A 128 13.38 10.89 0.29
CA GLY A 128 13.12 10.58 -1.13
C GLY A 128 11.66 10.20 -1.43
N THR A 129 10.88 9.82 -0.42
CA THR A 129 9.48 9.42 -0.54
C THR A 129 8.63 10.39 0.25
N LYS A 130 8.33 11.56 -0.32
CA LYS A 130 7.06 12.19 0.06
C LYS A 130 5.99 11.14 -0.30
N GLN A 131 5.24 10.65 0.69
CA GLN A 131 3.95 9.97 0.48
C GLN A 131 3.30 10.70 -0.70
N ALA A 132 2.75 9.98 -1.68
CA ALA A 132 2.12 10.62 -2.84
C ALA A 132 0.83 11.35 -2.38
N SER A 133 1.00 12.46 -1.67
CA SER A 133 -0.06 13.31 -1.19
C SER A 133 -0.27 14.35 -2.27
N VAL A 134 -1.38 14.20 -2.97
CA VAL A 134 -1.84 15.20 -3.93
C VAL A 134 -2.84 16.05 -3.16
N GLY A 135 -2.44 17.25 -2.76
CA GLY A 135 -3.31 18.18 -2.03
C GLY A 135 -3.63 17.76 -0.59
N GLY A 136 -2.82 16.90 0.04
CA GLY A 136 -3.05 16.42 1.41
C GLY A 136 -3.94 15.18 1.53
N PHE A 137 -4.33 14.58 0.40
CA PHE A 137 -5.04 13.30 0.37
C PHE A 137 -4.03 12.17 0.12
N GLU A 138 -3.96 11.20 1.03
CA GLU A 138 -3.07 10.05 0.92
C GLU A 138 -3.74 8.91 0.14
N THR A 139 -2.95 7.97 -0.37
CA THR A 139 -3.49 6.81 -1.10
C THR A 139 -4.33 5.92 -0.18
N GLU A 140 -4.03 5.95 1.11
CA GLU A 140 -4.73 5.24 2.19
C GLU A 140 -6.12 5.84 2.47
N ASP A 141 -6.28 7.15 2.24
CA ASP A 141 -7.54 7.87 2.43
C ASP A 141 -8.64 7.41 1.46
N VAL A 142 -8.25 6.84 0.32
CA VAL A 142 -9.16 6.25 -0.65
C VAL A 142 -9.96 5.09 -0.02
N LEU A 143 -9.37 4.33 0.91
CA LEU A 143 -10.08 3.25 1.60
C LEU A 143 -11.17 3.78 2.54
N TYR A 144 -11.07 5.01 3.05
CA TYR A 144 -12.15 5.61 3.84
C TYR A 144 -13.34 6.06 2.99
N LEU A 145 -13.20 6.12 1.67
CA LEU A 145 -14.30 6.39 0.74
C LEU A 145 -15.18 5.15 0.48
N LEU A 146 -14.72 3.95 0.84
CA LEU A 146 -15.43 2.69 0.56
C LEU A 146 -16.88 2.67 1.08
N PRO A 147 -17.18 3.08 2.33
CA PRO A 147 -18.55 3.13 2.82
C PRO A 147 -19.44 4.05 1.97
N ILE A 148 -18.90 5.16 1.46
CA ILE A 148 -19.64 6.08 0.59
C ILE A 148 -19.92 5.40 -0.75
N VAL A 149 -18.95 4.67 -1.30
CA VAL A 149 -19.07 3.92 -2.55
C VAL A 149 -20.11 2.80 -2.44
N THR A 150 -20.12 2.07 -1.32
CA THR A 150 -21.12 1.00 -1.09
C THR A 150 -22.51 1.54 -0.79
N LEU A 151 -22.63 2.63 -0.03
CA LEU A 151 -23.92 3.27 0.27
C LEU A 151 -24.58 3.84 -0.99
N THR A 152 -23.79 4.40 -1.90
CA THR A 152 -24.29 4.95 -3.17
C THR A 152 -24.46 3.89 -4.25
N SER A 153 -24.13 2.62 -3.96
CA SER A 153 -24.20 1.49 -4.91
C SER A 153 -23.40 1.71 -6.20
N VAL A 154 -22.34 2.53 -6.14
CA VAL A 154 -21.45 2.84 -7.27
C VAL A 154 -20.18 1.97 -7.27
N VAL A 155 -20.25 0.80 -6.65
CA VAL A 155 -19.13 -0.15 -6.55
C VAL A 155 -18.61 -0.55 -7.94
N MET A 156 -19.49 -0.78 -8.91
CA MET A 156 -19.10 -1.18 -10.27
C MET A 156 -18.25 -0.11 -10.99
N PRO A 157 -18.71 1.15 -11.16
CA PRO A 157 -17.87 2.18 -11.78
C PRO A 157 -16.60 2.46 -10.98
N PHE A 158 -16.62 2.33 -9.65
CA PHE A 158 -15.41 2.44 -8.83
C PHE A 158 -14.37 1.36 -9.17
N VAL A 159 -14.77 0.09 -9.24
CA VAL A 159 -13.86 -1.02 -9.60
C VAL A 159 -13.32 -0.86 -11.02
N VAL A 160 -14.16 -0.43 -11.97
CA VAL A 160 -13.72 -0.16 -13.36
C VAL A 160 -12.68 0.95 -13.40
N VAL A 161 -12.94 2.09 -12.76
CA VAL A 161 -11.98 3.20 -12.69
C VAL A 161 -10.69 2.75 -12.02
N ALA A 162 -10.77 2.00 -10.91
CA ALA A 162 -9.61 1.47 -10.20
C ALA A 162 -8.79 0.50 -11.08
N SER A 163 -9.44 -0.35 -11.85
CA SER A 163 -8.77 -1.31 -12.76
C SER A 163 -7.98 -0.65 -13.88
N ILE A 164 -8.24 0.61 -14.19
CA ILE A 164 -7.49 1.39 -15.18
C ILE A 164 -6.46 2.28 -14.47
N GLY A 165 -6.90 3.01 -13.44
CA GLY A 165 -6.07 3.96 -12.71
C GLY A 165 -4.91 3.30 -11.96
N ALA A 166 -5.16 2.18 -11.27
CA ALA A 166 -4.14 1.52 -10.47
C ALA A 166 -3.00 0.94 -11.32
N PRO A 167 -3.24 0.21 -12.43
CA PRO A 167 -2.14 -0.27 -13.29
C PRO A 167 -1.34 0.87 -13.94
N LEU A 168 -1.99 1.95 -14.37
CA LEU A 168 -1.30 3.12 -14.92
C LEU A 168 -0.38 3.77 -13.88
N PHE A 169 -0.88 3.94 -12.66
CA PHE A 169 -0.08 4.48 -11.56
C PHE A 169 1.06 3.52 -11.17
N ALA A 170 0.81 2.21 -11.16
CA ALA A 170 1.82 1.19 -10.93
C ALA A 170 2.96 1.28 -11.97
N ALA A 171 2.63 1.42 -13.26
CA ALA A 171 3.61 1.60 -14.31
C ALA A 171 4.46 2.87 -14.10
N TRP A 172 3.83 3.97 -13.67
CA TRP A 172 4.55 5.20 -13.33
C TRP A 172 5.49 4.99 -12.13
N VAL A 173 5.05 4.30 -11.09
CA VAL A 173 5.86 3.98 -9.91
C VAL A 173 7.02 3.04 -10.25
N VAL A 174 6.85 2.09 -11.19
CA VAL A 174 7.95 1.25 -11.69
C VAL A 174 9.04 2.11 -12.35
N VAL A 175 8.65 3.10 -13.15
CA VAL A 175 9.61 4.03 -13.77
C VAL A 175 10.33 4.87 -12.69
N ASP A 176 9.59 5.33 -11.69
CA ASP A 176 10.15 6.08 -10.56
C ASP A 176 11.14 5.22 -9.75
N TYR A 177 10.78 3.97 -9.46
CA TYR A 177 11.66 2.97 -8.84
C TYR A 177 12.95 2.81 -9.63
N GLY A 178 12.88 2.59 -10.95
CA GLY A 178 14.07 2.46 -11.79
C GLY A 178 14.94 3.73 -11.82
N ARG A 179 14.34 4.92 -11.68
CA ARG A 179 15.09 6.18 -11.54
C ARG A 179 15.76 6.28 -10.18
N ALA A 180 15.06 5.93 -9.09
CA ALA A 180 15.59 5.91 -7.73
C ALA A 180 16.75 4.92 -7.58
N SER A 181 16.60 3.69 -8.08
CA SER A 181 17.66 2.66 -8.04
C SER A 181 18.91 3.11 -8.79
N ARG A 182 18.77 3.78 -9.95
CA ARG A 182 19.91 4.33 -10.68
C ARG A 182 20.63 5.43 -9.89
N ARG A 183 19.88 6.34 -9.24
CA ARG A 183 20.48 7.39 -8.40
C ARG A 183 21.23 6.79 -7.21
N ALA A 184 20.65 5.79 -6.55
CA ALA A 184 21.30 5.08 -5.45
C ALA A 184 22.59 4.37 -5.92
N ALA A 185 22.54 3.69 -7.06
CA ALA A 185 23.73 3.03 -7.64
C ALA A 185 24.85 4.03 -7.97
N VAL A 186 24.51 5.19 -8.56
CA VAL A 186 25.48 6.27 -8.83
C VAL A 186 26.07 6.82 -7.52
N ALA A 187 25.25 7.06 -6.50
CA ALA A 187 25.73 7.56 -5.20
C ALA A 187 26.74 6.60 -4.55
N VAL A 188 26.46 5.29 -4.59
CA VAL A 188 27.38 4.25 -4.09
C VAL A 188 28.68 4.21 -4.88
N ALA A 189 28.62 4.36 -6.21
CA ALA A 189 29.82 4.40 -7.06
C ALA A 189 30.69 5.65 -6.85
N VAL A 190 30.08 6.80 -6.58
CA VAL A 190 30.79 8.09 -6.40
C VAL A 190 31.35 8.26 -4.99
N ALA A 191 30.71 7.69 -3.97
CA ALA A 191 31.14 7.79 -2.56
C ALA A 191 32.64 7.49 -2.33
N PRO A 192 33.23 6.38 -2.81
CA PRO A 192 34.65 6.09 -2.60
C PRO A 192 35.58 7.06 -3.32
N VAL A 193 35.18 7.61 -4.47
CA VAL A 193 35.97 8.60 -5.24
C VAL A 193 36.08 9.92 -4.49
N VAL A 194 34.97 10.39 -3.91
CA VAL A 194 34.93 11.64 -3.14
C VAL A 194 35.74 11.51 -1.85
N THR A 195 35.65 10.37 -1.15
CA THR A 195 36.45 10.15 0.07
C THR A 195 37.94 10.06 -0.20
N ALA A 196 38.35 9.48 -1.33
CA ALA A 196 39.75 9.40 -1.74
C ALA A 196 40.31 10.80 -2.03
N SER A 197 39.63 11.59 -2.87
CA SER A 197 40.02 12.97 -3.17
C SER A 197 40.09 13.84 -1.91
N ALA A 198 39.11 13.75 -1.00
CA ALA A 198 39.13 14.53 0.24
C ALA A 198 40.31 14.17 1.16
N SER A 199 40.77 12.90 1.14
CA SER A 199 41.92 12.45 1.91
C SER A 199 43.25 12.96 1.34
N GLU A 200 43.39 12.98 0.01
CA GLU A 200 44.57 13.50 -0.70
C GLU A 200 44.73 15.01 -0.46
N THR A 201 43.65 15.79 -0.57
CA THR A 201 43.68 17.24 -0.31
C THR A 201 44.06 17.55 1.13
N ARG A 202 43.61 16.73 2.10
CA ARG A 202 43.99 16.88 3.52
C ARG A 202 45.47 16.56 3.77
N GLN A 203 46.02 15.56 3.09
CA GLN A 203 47.43 15.21 3.23
C GLN A 203 48.34 16.30 2.67
N MET A 204 47.98 16.89 1.52
CA MET A 204 48.74 18.01 0.94
C MET A 204 48.82 19.22 1.88
N TRP A 205 47.73 19.57 2.55
CA TRP A 205 47.69 20.71 3.46
C TRP A 205 48.36 20.45 4.82
N ALA A 206 48.56 19.18 5.20
CA ALA A 206 49.26 18.80 6.42
C ALA A 206 50.78 18.68 6.23
N SER A 207 51.26 18.72 4.99
CA SER A 207 52.68 18.63 4.62
C SER A 207 53.36 19.98 4.34
N GLU A 208 52.64 21.09 4.49
CA GLU A 208 53.16 22.47 4.43
C GLU A 208 53.32 23.07 5.83
#